data_AF-A0A8J2UB13-F1
#
_entry.id   AF-A0A8J2UB13-F1
#
_cell.length_a   1.000
_cell.length_b   1.000
_cell.length_c   1.000
_cell.angle_alpha   90.00
_cell.angle_beta   90.00
_cell.angle_gamma   90.00
#
_symmetry.space_group_name_H-M   'P 1'
#
loop_
_entity.id
_entity.type
_entity.pdbx_description
1 polymer ?
#
loop_
_entity_poly.entity_id
_entity_poly.type
_entity_poly.pdbx_seq_one_letter_code
_entity_poly.pdbx_strand_id
1 'polypeptide(L)'
;MEQTLHNLLNPDQKAAILTVLKWVGLWVAMDVCDGAELGSNSAALLNRTASFLKFDPSSRLLKIYEQEDAEELLFDTLNTIPDVVKPWFVVESYLMLSSEGTITERAMNIALSYFEKFGITQANYLEIVQAAYIATGDS
;
A
#
# COMPACT_ATOMS: atom_id res chain seq x y z
N MET A 1 -8.46 -1.65 18.42
CA MET A 1 -7.23 -1.84 17.60
C MET A 1 -7.03 -0.70 16.60
N GLU A 2 -8.08 -0.24 15.90
CA GLU A 2 -7.99 0.81 14.87
C GLU A 2 -7.51 2.20 15.37
N GLN A 3 -7.84 2.60 16.60
CA GLN A 3 -7.38 3.89 17.15
C GLN A 3 -5.87 3.94 17.43
N THR A 4 -5.16 2.81 17.36
CA THR A 4 -3.74 2.73 17.73
C THR A 4 -2.82 2.92 16.52
N LEU A 5 -3.17 2.37 15.34
CA LEU A 5 -2.28 2.30 14.17
C LEU A 5 -1.84 3.67 13.64
N HIS A 6 -2.76 4.60 13.43
CA HIS A 6 -2.41 5.93 12.90
C HIS A 6 -1.54 6.79 13.85
N ASN A 7 -1.49 6.44 15.14
CA ASN A 7 -0.63 7.11 16.13
C ASN A 7 0.78 6.51 16.18
N LEU A 8 1.00 5.33 15.57
CA LEU A 8 2.31 4.69 15.49
C LEU A 8 3.15 5.18 14.31
N LEU A 9 2.55 5.94 13.39
CA LEU A 9 3.18 6.42 12.18
C LEU A 9 3.39 7.93 12.25
N ASN A 10 4.58 8.40 11.88
CA ASN A 10 4.84 9.82 11.67
C ASN A 10 4.28 10.27 10.29
N PRO A 11 4.22 11.59 10.00
CA PRO A 11 3.70 12.09 8.73
C PRO A 11 4.41 11.55 7.49
N ASP A 12 5.75 11.39 7.53
CA ASP A 12 6.56 10.85 6.44
C ASP A 12 6.21 9.40 6.12
N GLN A 13 6.10 8.56 7.14
CA GLN A 13 5.71 7.16 7.01
C GLN A 13 4.29 7.02 6.45
N LYS A 14 3.36 7.89 6.87
CA LYS A 14 2.00 7.91 6.30
C LYS A 14 2.02 8.28 4.83
N ALA A 15 2.78 9.30 4.46
CA ALA A 15 2.93 9.72 3.07
C ALA A 15 3.55 8.60 2.22
N ALA A 16 4.63 7.98 2.71
CA ALA A 16 5.31 6.87 2.04
C ALA A 16 4.38 5.67 1.78
N ILE A 17 3.60 5.26 2.79
CA ILE A 17 2.58 4.21 2.65
C ILE A 17 1.56 4.58 1.58
N LEU A 18 1.02 5.79 1.62
CA LEU A 18 0.02 6.25 0.65
C LEU A 18 0.60 6.34 -0.77
N THR A 19 1.86 6.74 -0.93
CA THR A 19 2.53 6.79 -2.23
C THR A 19 2.66 5.40 -2.83
N VAL A 20 3.10 4.39 -2.05
CA VAL A 20 3.16 3.01 -2.54
C VAL A 20 1.78 2.49 -2.90
N LEU A 21 0.76 2.71 -2.07
CA LEU A 21 -0.61 2.27 -2.39
C LEU A 21 -1.14 2.93 -3.66
N LYS A 22 -0.82 4.21 -3.87
CA LYS A 22 -1.15 4.90 -5.13
C LYS A 22 -0.45 4.24 -6.31
N TRP A 23 0.84 3.96 -6.23
CA TRP A 23 1.59 3.31 -7.31
C TRP A 23 1.06 1.90 -7.62
N VAL A 24 0.75 1.12 -6.58
CA VAL A 24 0.09 -0.19 -6.73
C VAL A 24 -1.23 -0.05 -7.47
N GLY A 25 -2.08 0.90 -7.08
CA GLY A 25 -3.35 1.15 -7.77
C GLY A 25 -3.17 1.59 -9.23
N LEU A 26 -2.14 2.38 -9.54
CA LEU A 26 -1.83 2.79 -10.91
C LEU A 26 -1.35 1.60 -11.75
N TRP A 27 -0.58 0.68 -11.19
CA TRP A 27 -0.19 -0.55 -11.89
C TRP A 27 -1.40 -1.44 -12.20
N VAL A 28 -2.34 -1.55 -11.26
CA VAL A 28 -3.61 -2.24 -11.49
C VAL A 28 -4.38 -1.57 -12.63
N ALA A 29 -4.50 -0.24 -12.63
CA ALA A 29 -5.20 0.48 -13.70
C ALA A 29 -4.54 0.28 -15.07
N MET A 30 -3.20 0.31 -15.13
CA MET A 30 -2.47 0.03 -16.38
C MET A 30 -2.70 -1.40 -16.87
N ASP A 31 -2.75 -2.39 -15.97
CA ASP A 31 -2.94 -3.79 -16.35
C ASP A 31 -4.41 -4.11 -16.72
N VAL A 32 -5.39 -3.43 -16.11
CA VAL A 32 -6.83 -3.72 -16.31
C VAL A 32 -7.43 -2.93 -17.47
N CYS A 33 -7.04 -1.66 -17.65
CA CYS A 33 -7.69 -0.77 -18.60
C CYS A 33 -6.73 0.11 -19.43
N ASP A 34 -5.43 -0.18 -19.43
CA ASP A 34 -4.38 0.66 -20.04
C ASP A 34 -4.46 2.14 -19.58
N GLY A 35 -5.00 2.36 -18.38
CA GLY A 35 -5.27 3.68 -17.82
C GLY A 35 -4.06 4.28 -17.12
N ALA A 36 -3.86 5.59 -17.29
CA ALA A 36 -2.84 6.37 -16.56
C ALA A 36 -3.35 6.94 -15.22
N GLU A 37 -4.60 6.64 -14.86
CA GLU A 37 -5.28 7.16 -13.68
C GLU A 37 -5.80 6.02 -12.80
N LEU A 38 -5.97 6.28 -11.51
CA LEU A 38 -6.56 5.30 -10.59
C LEU A 38 -8.00 5.00 -11.01
N GLY A 39 -8.34 3.71 -11.03
CA GLY A 39 -9.73 3.27 -11.11
C GLY A 39 -10.55 3.75 -9.91
N SER A 40 -11.88 3.74 -10.05
CA SER A 40 -12.77 4.27 -9.01
C SER A 40 -12.65 3.53 -7.68
N ASN A 41 -12.40 2.21 -7.71
CA ASN A 41 -12.27 1.41 -6.49
C ASN A 41 -10.90 1.64 -5.86
N SER A 42 -9.83 1.67 -6.65
CA SER A 42 -8.49 2.02 -6.15
C SER A 42 -8.46 3.41 -5.53
N ALA A 43 -9.08 4.40 -6.16
CA ALA A 43 -9.17 5.77 -5.64
C ALA A 43 -9.99 5.84 -4.33
N ALA A 44 -11.11 5.11 -4.26
CA ALA A 44 -11.91 5.04 -3.04
C ALA A 44 -11.14 4.37 -1.88
N LEU A 45 -10.40 3.30 -2.17
CA LEU A 45 -9.56 2.63 -1.19
C LEU A 45 -8.44 3.55 -0.69
N LEU A 46 -7.71 4.22 -1.59
CA LEU A 46 -6.65 5.15 -1.22
C LEU A 46 -7.17 6.29 -0.33
N ASN A 47 -8.34 6.85 -0.65
CA ASN A 47 -8.99 7.88 0.17
C ASN A 47 -9.41 7.36 1.55
N ARG A 48 -9.93 6.12 1.63
CA ARG A 48 -10.25 5.46 2.90
C ARG A 48 -8.99 5.28 3.75
N THR A 49 -7.89 4.81 3.16
CA THR A 49 -6.63 4.60 3.86
C THR A 49 -6.02 5.94 4.33
N ALA A 50 -6.08 6.99 3.50
CA ALA A 50 -5.63 8.33 3.90
C ALA A 50 -6.43 8.89 5.09
N SER A 51 -7.76 8.70 5.07
CA SER A 51 -8.65 9.07 6.18
C SER A 51 -8.33 8.29 7.45
N PHE A 52 -8.13 6.96 7.34
CA PHE A 52 -7.75 6.10 8.45
C PHE A 52 -6.41 6.53 9.09
N LEU A 53 -5.42 6.85 8.27
CA LEU A 53 -4.11 7.35 8.71
C LEU A 53 -4.17 8.78 9.26
N LYS A 54 -5.30 9.48 9.12
CA LYS A 54 -5.46 10.91 9.41
C LYS A 54 -4.37 11.73 8.72
N PHE A 55 -4.13 11.43 7.44
CA PHE A 55 -3.16 12.17 6.65
C PHE A 55 -3.72 13.54 6.27
N ASP A 56 -2.90 14.59 6.41
CA ASP A 56 -3.28 15.95 6.03
C ASP A 56 -3.25 16.08 4.50
N PRO A 57 -4.41 16.29 3.83
CA PRO A 57 -4.46 16.40 2.37
C PRO A 57 -3.75 17.66 1.84
N SER A 58 -3.46 18.65 2.70
CA SER A 58 -2.68 19.84 2.35
C SER A 58 -1.17 19.62 2.40
N SER A 59 -0.73 18.47 2.94
CA SER A 59 0.68 18.09 3.03
C SER A 59 1.34 17.98 1.66
N ARG A 60 2.58 18.48 1.56
CA ARG A 60 3.40 18.34 0.35
C ARG A 60 4.15 17.01 0.29
N LEU A 61 4.10 16.19 1.35
CA LEU A 61 4.90 14.96 1.46
C LEU A 61 4.62 13.96 0.33
N LEU A 62 3.36 13.79 -0.09
CA LEU A 62 3.03 12.91 -1.22
C LEU A 62 3.76 13.35 -2.49
N LYS A 63 3.81 14.66 -2.77
CA LYS A 63 4.51 15.20 -3.94
C LYS A 63 6.01 15.00 -3.89
N ILE A 64 6.60 14.87 -2.69
CA ILE A 64 8.03 14.59 -2.53
C ILE A 64 8.30 13.14 -2.93
N TYR A 65 7.53 12.19 -2.37
CA TYR A 65 7.70 10.78 -2.68
C TYR A 65 7.28 10.39 -4.11
N GLU A 66 6.51 11.22 -4.80
CA GLU A 66 6.13 11.02 -6.21
C GLU A 66 7.17 11.55 -7.22
N GLN A 67 8.29 12.13 -6.78
CA GLN A 67 9.37 12.58 -7.68
C GLN A 67 10.17 11.39 -8.23
N GLU A 68 10.70 11.52 -9.46
CA GLU A 68 11.42 10.45 -10.16
C GLU A 68 12.65 9.92 -9.40
N ASP A 69 13.29 10.76 -8.58
CA ASP A 69 14.49 10.45 -7.80
C ASP A 69 14.20 10.13 -6.31
N ALA A 70 12.92 10.12 -5.91
CA ALA A 70 12.54 9.90 -4.52
C ALA A 70 12.37 8.42 -4.13
N GLU A 71 12.63 7.47 -5.05
CA GLU A 71 12.45 6.04 -4.78
C GLU A 71 13.30 5.56 -3.59
N GLU A 72 14.57 5.93 -3.53
CA GLU A 72 15.47 5.56 -2.42
C GLU A 72 14.94 6.12 -1.08
N LEU A 73 14.60 7.41 -1.06
CA LEU A 73 14.03 8.08 0.12
C LEU A 73 12.70 7.44 0.57
N LEU A 74 11.86 7.03 -0.40
CA LEU A 74 10.61 6.34 -0.14
C LEU A 74 10.88 5.02 0.60
N PHE A 75 11.79 4.20 0.10
CA PHE A 75 12.10 2.90 0.72
C PHE A 75 12.84 3.04 2.05
N ASP A 76 13.72 4.02 2.20
CA ASP A 76 14.34 4.34 3.49
C ASP A 76 13.26 4.67 4.53
N THR A 77 12.28 5.48 4.15
CA THR A 77 11.16 5.85 5.01
C THR A 77 10.30 4.64 5.36
N LEU A 78 9.96 3.79 4.37
CA LEU A 78 9.20 2.56 4.59
C LEU A 78 9.93 1.57 5.49
N ASN A 79 11.26 1.48 5.40
CA ASN A 79 12.06 0.63 6.28
C ASN A 79 12.01 1.06 7.75
N THR A 80 11.59 2.29 8.04
CA THR A 80 11.42 2.77 9.43
C THR A 80 10.03 2.50 10.01
N ILE A 81 9.08 1.96 9.23
CA ILE A 81 7.73 1.69 9.76
C ILE A 81 7.80 0.61 10.85
N PRO A 82 7.06 0.76 11.96
CA PRO A 82 7.06 -0.24 13.01
C PRO A 82 6.60 -1.61 12.49
N ASP A 83 7.26 -2.69 12.93
CA ASP A 83 6.94 -4.05 12.46
C ASP A 83 5.49 -4.46 12.71
N VAL A 84 4.85 -3.92 13.76
CA VAL A 84 3.42 -4.15 14.05
C VAL A 84 2.49 -3.55 12.98
N VAL A 85 2.95 -2.58 12.19
CA VAL A 85 2.20 -1.94 11.10
C VAL A 85 2.35 -2.71 9.78
N LYS A 86 3.48 -3.39 9.58
CA LYS A 86 3.82 -4.08 8.33
C LYS A 86 2.73 -5.06 7.85
N PRO A 87 2.14 -5.92 8.71
CA PRO A 87 1.06 -6.81 8.29
C PRO A 87 -0.17 -6.08 7.78
N TRP A 88 -0.58 -4.99 8.44
CA TRP A 88 -1.70 -4.17 7.98
C TRP A 88 -1.39 -3.56 6.60
N PHE A 89 -0.19 -3.04 6.40
CA PHE A 89 0.20 -2.45 5.13
C PHE A 89 0.22 -3.48 3.98
N VAL A 90 0.69 -4.71 4.24
CA VAL A 90 0.59 -5.83 3.28
C VAL A 90 -0.86 -6.09 2.88
N VAL A 91 -1.78 -6.14 3.85
CA VAL A 91 -3.21 -6.35 3.57
C VAL A 91 -3.80 -5.21 2.74
N GLU A 92 -3.50 -3.96 3.07
CA GLU A 92 -3.98 -2.80 2.29
C GLU A 92 -3.46 -2.84 0.84
N SER A 93 -2.20 -3.24 0.62
CA SER A 93 -1.67 -3.39 -0.74
C SER A 93 -2.33 -4.54 -1.49
N TYR A 94 -2.63 -5.66 -0.82
CA TYR A 94 -3.35 -6.76 -1.44
C TYR A 94 -4.79 -6.35 -1.83
N LEU A 95 -5.47 -5.59 -0.98
CA LEU A 95 -6.78 -5.01 -1.29
C LEU A 95 -6.68 -4.04 -2.48
N MET A 96 -5.60 -3.27 -2.57
CA MET A 96 -5.36 -2.41 -3.72
C MET A 96 -5.17 -3.21 -5.02
N LEU A 97 -4.38 -4.28 -4.98
CA LEU A 97 -4.15 -5.18 -6.13
C LEU A 97 -5.45 -5.81 -6.66
N SER A 98 -6.38 -6.14 -5.78
CA SER A 98 -7.67 -6.75 -6.14
C SER A 98 -8.80 -5.75 -6.37
N SER A 99 -8.54 -4.44 -6.17
CA SER A 99 -9.60 -3.42 -6.15
C SER A 99 -10.38 -3.29 -7.46
N GLU A 100 -9.76 -3.59 -8.60
CA GLU A 100 -10.38 -3.48 -9.92
C GLU A 100 -10.68 -4.86 -10.55
N GLY A 101 -10.65 -5.94 -9.75
CA GLY A 101 -11.00 -7.29 -10.18
C GLY A 101 -9.88 -8.31 -9.93
N THR A 102 -9.58 -9.14 -10.93
CA THR A 102 -8.60 -10.22 -10.79
C THR A 102 -7.18 -9.66 -10.69
N ILE A 103 -6.44 -10.10 -9.67
CA ILE A 103 -5.03 -9.76 -9.53
C ILE A 103 -4.23 -10.43 -10.65
N THR A 104 -3.55 -9.63 -11.47
CA THR A 104 -2.63 -10.15 -12.50
C THR A 104 -1.32 -10.63 -11.85
N GLU A 105 -0.67 -11.62 -12.48
CA GLU A 105 0.65 -12.10 -12.03
C GLU A 105 1.69 -10.97 -12.03
N ARG A 106 1.61 -10.07 -13.03
CA ARG A 106 2.48 -8.91 -13.13
C ARG A 106 2.29 -7.96 -11.94
N ALA A 107 1.06 -7.55 -11.63
CA ALA A 107 0.79 -6.65 -10.52
C ALA A 107 1.22 -7.28 -9.18
N MET A 108 1.01 -8.58 -8.99
CA MET A 108 1.48 -9.31 -7.81
C MET A 108 3.02 -9.32 -7.72
N ASN A 109 3.73 -9.62 -8.80
CA ASN A 109 5.18 -9.65 -8.81
C ASN A 109 5.79 -8.28 -8.51
N ILE A 110 5.20 -7.20 -9.03
CA ILE A 110 5.66 -5.85 -8.72
C ILE A 110 5.45 -5.56 -7.23
N ALA A 111 4.26 -5.83 -6.68
CA ALA A 111 4.03 -5.64 -5.25
C ALA A 111 5.04 -6.42 -4.40
N LEU A 112 5.23 -7.71 -4.67
CA LEU A 112 6.21 -8.54 -3.96
C LEU A 112 7.63 -7.95 -4.01
N SER A 113 8.07 -7.46 -5.18
CA SER A 113 9.40 -6.84 -5.30
C SER A 113 9.57 -5.58 -4.44
N TYR A 114 8.48 -4.82 -4.23
CA TYR A 114 8.47 -3.66 -3.34
C TYR A 114 8.49 -4.08 -1.87
N PHE A 115 7.71 -5.10 -1.51
CA PHE A 115 7.64 -5.63 -0.16
C PHE A 115 8.97 -6.27 0.30
N GLU A 116 9.69 -6.91 -0.61
CA GLU A 116 11.03 -7.46 -0.35
C GLU A 116 12.03 -6.35 0.04
N LYS A 117 11.95 -5.17 -0.60
CA LYS A 117 12.83 -4.03 -0.31
C LYS A 117 12.70 -3.47 1.11
N PHE A 118 11.64 -3.83 1.85
CA PHE A 118 11.51 -3.47 3.27
C PHE A 118 11.28 -4.66 4.22
N GLY A 119 11.78 -5.83 3.81
CA GLY A 119 11.95 -6.99 4.68
C GLY A 119 10.73 -7.92 4.77
N ILE A 120 9.81 -7.84 3.82
CA ILE A 120 8.69 -8.79 3.71
C ILE A 120 8.95 -9.72 2.54
N THR A 121 9.29 -10.97 2.84
CA THR A 121 9.48 -12.01 1.84
C THR A 121 8.15 -12.43 1.22
N GLN A 122 8.18 -13.06 0.04
CA GLN A 122 6.98 -13.63 -0.57
C GLN A 122 6.23 -14.61 0.34
N ALA A 123 6.95 -15.46 1.09
CA ALA A 123 6.35 -16.39 2.03
C ALA A 123 5.57 -15.64 3.13
N ASN A 124 6.21 -14.65 3.77
CA ASN A 124 5.59 -13.84 4.81
C ASN A 124 4.41 -13.03 4.26
N TYR A 125 4.51 -12.52 3.03
CA TYR A 125 3.43 -11.79 2.36
C TYR A 125 2.18 -12.65 2.24
N LEU A 126 2.31 -13.86 1.69
CA LEU A 126 1.19 -14.77 1.49
C LEU A 126 0.59 -15.25 2.82
N GLU A 127 1.43 -15.53 3.82
CA GLU A 127 0.97 -15.90 5.17
C GLU A 127 0.15 -14.78 5.81
N ILE A 128 0.60 -13.52 5.70
CA ILE A 128 -0.15 -12.35 6.22
C ILE A 128 -1.50 -12.22 5.53
N VAL A 129 -1.55 -12.33 4.20
CA VAL A 129 -2.80 -12.22 3.43
C VAL A 129 -3.75 -13.37 3.81
N GLN A 130 -3.27 -14.61 3.86
CA GLN A 130 -4.08 -15.76 4.25
C GLN A 130 -4.64 -15.62 5.66
N ALA A 131 -3.82 -15.18 6.62
CA ALA A 131 -4.25 -14.96 8.00
C ALA A 131 -5.36 -13.90 8.08
N ALA A 132 -5.28 -12.84 7.27
CA ALA A 132 -6.31 -11.81 7.20
C ALA A 132 -7.64 -12.35 6.63
N TYR A 133 -7.60 -13.17 5.56
CA TYR A 133 -8.78 -13.80 4.98
C TYR A 133 -9.50 -14.77 5.94
N ILE A 134 -8.74 -15.61 6.65
CA ILE A 134 -9.30 -16.55 7.62
C ILE A 134 -9.99 -15.79 8.76
N ALA A 135 -9.41 -14.66 9.20
CA ALA A 135 -9.98 -13.84 10.26
C ALA A 135 -11.29 -13.15 9.85
N THR A 136 -11.54 -12.93 8.56
CA THR A 136 -12.76 -12.28 8.05
C THR A 136 -13.88 -13.25 7.66
N GLY A 137 -13.61 -14.56 7.63
CA GLY A 137 -14.65 -15.60 7.50
C GLY A 137 -15.13 -15.91 6.08
N ASP A 138 -14.43 -15.45 5.05
CA ASP A 138 -14.70 -15.83 3.66
C ASP A 138 -13.96 -17.13 3.34
N SER A 139 -14.65 -18.26 3.53
CA SER A 139 -14.24 -19.62 3.14
C SER A 139 -15.06 -20.13 1.96
#